data_AF-A0A944AXW2-F1
#
_entry.id   AF-A0A944AXW2-F1
#
_cell.length_a   1.000
_cell.length_b   1.000
_cell.length_c   1.000
_cell.angle_alpha   90.00
_cell.angle_beta   90.00
_cell.angle_gamma   90.00
#
_symmetry.space_group_name_H-M   'P 1'
#
loop_
_entity.id
_entity.type
_entity.pdbx_description
1 polymer ?
#
loop_
_entity_poly.entity_id
_entity_poly.type
_entity_poly.pdbx_seq_one_letter_code
_entity_poly.pdbx_strand_id
1 'polypeptide(L)'
;MKKRIFFAAFVLIVSSLAAQRSALVLVDTLSMQVDTLVFHFTTYTPATDAGFAFMTTKPDTLNSNIGLCVVAAFTSKAPEHIVGTSVCNGKILYYPTESESGYCLITSSGVEINPLDTNDRSAITKAVREKGDYFQQMILVNRGKAVPTTIFRNRTTARRALVITASETMLVETDDRIHIDVFTDCLIRMGAIQAIYLDMGSWSEGWYRTSEGQICRIGKNWKSSHLQTNWLVIKKR
;
A
#
# COMPACT_ATOMS: atom_id res chain seq x y z
N MET A 1 -16.53 26.49 28.16
CA MET A 1 -17.07 25.39 27.32
C MET A 1 -16.23 24.15 27.52
N LYS A 2 -16.74 23.11 28.20
CA LYS A 2 -16.06 21.82 28.36
C LYS A 2 -16.13 21.07 27.02
N LYS A 3 -14.97 20.81 26.38
CA LYS A 3 -14.88 19.92 25.21
C LYS A 3 -15.26 18.51 25.68
N ARG A 4 -16.42 18.02 25.25
CA ARG A 4 -16.79 16.60 25.38
C ARG A 4 -15.88 15.80 24.43
N ILE A 5 -14.99 15.00 25.00
CA ILE A 5 -14.24 13.99 24.26
C ILE A 5 -15.22 12.84 24.02
N PHE A 6 -15.70 12.70 22.79
CA PHE A 6 -16.41 11.49 22.39
C PHE A 6 -15.37 10.40 22.19
N PHE A 7 -15.37 9.39 23.06
CA PHE A 7 -14.70 8.13 22.77
C PHE A 7 -15.56 7.43 21.70
N ALA A 8 -15.05 7.35 20.48
CA ALA A 8 -15.62 6.51 19.44
C ALA A 8 -15.62 5.06 19.95
N ALA A 9 -16.78 4.41 19.93
CA ALA A 9 -16.92 3.02 20.29
C ALA A 9 -16.58 2.18 19.05
N PHE A 10 -15.55 1.35 19.15
CA PHE A 10 -15.14 0.47 18.06
C PHE A 10 -15.48 -0.97 18.43
N VAL A 11 -16.19 -1.64 17.54
CA VAL A 11 -16.45 -3.08 17.65
C VAL A 11 -15.80 -3.73 16.43
N LEU A 12 -14.76 -4.52 16.66
CA LEU A 12 -14.16 -5.33 15.60
C LEU A 12 -15.03 -6.58 15.43
N ILE A 13 -15.86 -6.60 14.40
CA ILE A 13 -16.57 -7.81 13.97
C ILE A 13 -15.76 -8.41 12.82
N VAL A 14 -14.81 -9.30 13.13
CA VAL A 14 -14.11 -10.06 12.08
C VAL A 14 -15.05 -11.15 11.57
N SER A 15 -15.72 -10.88 10.45
CA SER A 15 -16.29 -11.93 9.61
C SER A 15 -15.34 -12.16 8.44
N SER A 16 -14.56 -13.25 8.47
CA SER A 16 -13.78 -13.67 7.29
C SER A 16 -14.71 -14.40 6.33
N LEU A 17 -14.96 -13.83 5.15
CA LEU A 17 -15.45 -14.61 4.02
C LEU A 17 -14.27 -15.36 3.39
N ALA A 18 -14.54 -16.55 2.86
CA ALA A 18 -13.55 -17.54 2.45
C ALA A 18 -12.33 -16.94 1.72
N ALA A 19 -11.14 -17.23 2.26
CA ALA A 19 -9.85 -16.87 1.66
C ALA A 19 -9.76 -17.41 0.22
N GLN A 20 -9.52 -16.54 -0.76
CA GLN A 20 -9.17 -16.97 -2.10
C GLN A 20 -7.65 -17.06 -2.19
N ARG A 21 -7.13 -18.26 -2.48
CA ARG A 21 -5.68 -18.48 -2.62
C ARG A 21 -5.31 -18.54 -4.08
N SER A 22 -4.36 -17.71 -4.54
CA SER A 22 -3.60 -18.03 -5.74
C SER A 22 -2.24 -18.61 -5.38
N ALA A 23 -1.49 -19.07 -6.39
CA ALA A 23 -0.13 -19.55 -6.18
C ALA A 23 0.82 -18.49 -5.59
N LEU A 24 0.51 -17.20 -5.75
CA LEU A 24 1.42 -16.10 -5.39
C LEU A 24 0.83 -15.12 -4.37
N VAL A 25 -0.49 -15.03 -4.24
CA VAL A 25 -1.17 -14.10 -3.33
C VAL A 25 -2.34 -14.77 -2.62
N LEU A 26 -2.42 -14.56 -1.31
CA LEU A 26 -3.54 -14.90 -0.46
C LEU A 26 -4.43 -13.66 -0.35
N VAL A 27 -5.72 -13.81 -0.68
CA VAL A 27 -6.69 -12.73 -0.64
C VAL A 27 -7.73 -13.03 0.42
N ASP A 28 -7.81 -12.17 1.43
CA ASP A 28 -8.80 -12.25 2.49
C ASP A 28 -9.67 -11.00 2.50
N THR A 29 -10.86 -11.13 3.08
CA THR A 29 -11.76 -10.01 3.31
C THR A 29 -12.17 -9.97 4.77
N LEU A 30 -12.33 -8.76 5.30
CA LEU A 30 -12.81 -8.53 6.65
C LEU A 30 -13.66 -7.27 6.69
N SER A 31 -14.49 -7.15 7.73
CA SER A 31 -15.25 -5.93 8.01
C SER A 31 -14.85 -5.35 9.36
N MET A 32 -14.98 -4.04 9.52
CA MET A 32 -14.75 -3.36 10.79
C MET A 32 -15.81 -2.30 11.01
N GLN A 33 -16.45 -2.34 12.18
CA GLN A 33 -17.39 -1.30 12.58
C GLN A 33 -16.64 -0.18 13.30
N VAL A 34 -16.82 1.04 12.79
CA VAL A 34 -16.32 2.27 13.39
C VAL A 34 -17.51 3.19 13.61
N ASP A 35 -17.83 3.42 14.88
CA ASP A 35 -19.07 4.10 15.29
C ASP A 35 -20.31 3.42 14.66
N THR A 36 -20.99 4.11 13.75
CA THR A 36 -22.20 3.65 13.07
C THR A 36 -21.95 3.13 11.66
N LEU A 37 -20.70 3.17 11.18
CA LEU A 37 -20.33 2.75 9.83
C LEU A 37 -19.61 1.40 9.87
N VAL A 38 -19.85 0.58 8.85
CA VAL A 38 -19.12 -0.66 8.61
C VAL A 38 -18.25 -0.46 7.37
N PHE A 39 -16.95 -0.71 7.52
CA PHE A 39 -15.98 -0.66 6.44
C PHE A 39 -15.52 -2.07 6.07
N HIS A 40 -15.40 -2.34 4.78
CA HIS A 40 -14.99 -3.62 4.22
C HIS A 40 -13.59 -3.48 3.65
N PHE A 41 -12.72 -4.40 4.04
CA PHE A 41 -11.32 -4.42 3.64
C PHE A 41 -11.00 -5.71 2.92
N THR A 42 -10.11 -5.59 1.94
CA THR A 42 -9.46 -6.72 1.29
C THR A 42 -7.98 -6.67 1.62
N THR A 43 -7.40 -7.80 1.99
CA THR A 43 -5.96 -7.93 2.20
C THR A 43 -5.33 -8.77 1.10
N TYR A 44 -4.08 -8.48 0.80
CA TYR A 44 -3.27 -9.24 -0.15
C TYR A 44 -1.92 -9.57 0.49
N THR A 45 -1.77 -10.82 0.91
CA THR A 45 -0.53 -11.32 1.52
C THR A 45 0.23 -12.16 0.49
N PRO A 46 1.55 -11.98 0.30
CA PRO A 46 2.35 -12.87 -0.53
C PRO A 46 2.27 -14.32 -0.02
N ALA A 47 2.12 -15.28 -0.93
CA ALA A 47 2.32 -16.69 -0.61
C ALA A 47 3.80 -16.95 -0.23
N THR A 48 4.10 -18.13 0.34
CA THR A 48 5.43 -18.49 0.87
C THR A 48 6.58 -18.23 -0.11
N ASP A 49 6.39 -18.55 -1.39
CA ASP A 49 7.40 -18.43 -2.45
C ASP A 49 7.29 -17.11 -3.24
N ALA A 50 6.54 -16.14 -2.71
CA ALA A 50 6.32 -14.84 -3.30
C ALA A 50 6.82 -13.71 -2.39
N GLY A 51 7.00 -12.54 -2.99
CA GLY A 51 7.42 -11.35 -2.28
C GLY A 51 6.99 -10.08 -3.00
N PHE A 52 7.09 -8.96 -2.29
CA PHE A 52 6.88 -7.66 -2.88
C PHE A 52 8.05 -7.26 -3.79
N ALA A 53 7.76 -6.47 -4.81
CA ALA A 53 8.76 -5.76 -5.61
C ALA A 53 8.17 -4.48 -6.18
N PHE A 54 9.03 -3.52 -6.53
CA PHE A 54 8.66 -2.27 -7.18
C PHE A 54 9.03 -2.32 -8.66
N MET A 55 8.18 -1.78 -9.52
CA MET A 55 8.38 -1.74 -10.96
C MET A 55 8.07 -0.35 -11.51
N THR A 56 8.92 0.13 -12.43
CA THR A 56 8.71 1.38 -13.19
C THR A 56 8.13 1.12 -14.58
N THR A 57 7.72 -0.12 -14.85
CA THR A 57 7.03 -0.52 -16.08
C THR A 57 5.89 -1.46 -15.69
N LYS A 58 4.70 -1.22 -16.23
CA LYS A 58 3.52 -2.01 -15.89
C LYS A 58 3.75 -3.46 -16.28
N PRO A 59 3.62 -4.43 -15.35
CA PRO A 59 3.73 -5.83 -15.72
C PRO A 59 2.60 -6.24 -16.66
N ASP A 60 2.93 -7.06 -17.65
CA ASP A 60 1.95 -7.71 -18.52
C ASP A 60 1.08 -8.67 -17.70
N THR A 61 -0.22 -8.66 -17.92
CA THR A 61 -1.18 -9.57 -17.28
C THR A 61 -0.99 -11.03 -17.74
N LEU A 62 -0.26 -11.27 -18.83
CA LEU A 62 0.17 -12.60 -19.26
C LEU A 62 1.37 -13.14 -18.48
N ASN A 63 2.08 -12.29 -17.73
CA ASN A 63 3.19 -12.73 -16.89
C ASN A 63 2.67 -13.50 -15.67
N SER A 64 2.81 -14.83 -15.70
CA SER A 64 2.36 -15.73 -14.63
C SER A 64 3.21 -15.64 -13.36
N ASN A 65 4.36 -14.97 -13.40
CA ASN A 65 5.18 -14.72 -12.20
C ASN A 65 4.67 -13.56 -11.34
N ILE A 66 3.63 -12.85 -11.79
CA ILE A 66 3.01 -11.74 -11.06
C ILE A 66 1.62 -12.18 -10.58
N GLY A 67 1.43 -12.10 -9.25
CA GLY A 67 0.17 -12.43 -8.57
C GLY A 67 -0.68 -11.20 -8.23
N LEU A 68 -0.06 -10.03 -8.09
CA LEU A 68 -0.73 -8.76 -7.80
C LEU A 68 0.05 -7.62 -8.45
N CYS A 69 -0.65 -6.60 -8.92
CA CYS A 69 -0.10 -5.35 -9.42
C CYS A 69 -1.00 -4.19 -9.00
N VAL A 70 -0.45 -3.25 -8.23
CA VAL A 70 -1.13 -2.02 -7.78
C VAL A 70 -0.20 -0.83 -7.94
N VAL A 71 -0.72 0.38 -8.06
CA VAL A 71 0.12 1.60 -8.05
C VAL A 71 0.74 1.77 -6.66
N ALA A 72 1.99 2.23 -6.61
CA ALA A 72 2.70 2.42 -5.34
C ALA A 72 2.78 3.90 -4.94
N ALA A 73 3.77 4.62 -5.45
CA ALA A 73 4.00 6.03 -5.20
C ALA A 73 3.10 6.93 -6.07
N PHE A 74 2.94 8.18 -5.65
CA PHE A 74 2.18 9.16 -6.42
C PHE A 74 2.80 9.39 -7.80
N THR A 75 1.93 9.65 -8.78
CA THR A 75 2.34 10.15 -10.09
C THR A 75 2.12 11.66 -10.16
N SER A 76 3.11 12.40 -10.64
CA SER A 76 3.03 13.85 -10.85
C SER A 76 2.00 14.19 -11.92
N LYS A 77 1.68 15.48 -12.05
CA LYS A 77 1.05 15.99 -13.28
C LYS A 77 2.04 15.94 -14.44
N ALA A 78 1.50 16.00 -15.66
CA ALA A 78 2.25 16.04 -16.91
C ALA A 78 3.45 17.02 -16.87
N PRO A 79 4.65 16.61 -17.33
CA PRO A 79 4.99 15.24 -17.73
C PRO A 79 5.02 14.29 -16.53
N GLU A 80 4.30 13.17 -16.66
CA GLU A 80 4.12 12.19 -15.59
C GLU A 80 5.45 11.57 -15.17
N HIS A 81 5.75 11.66 -13.89
CA HIS A 81 6.87 10.98 -13.26
C HIS A 81 6.48 10.50 -11.86
N ILE A 82 7.31 9.63 -11.29
CA ILE A 82 7.16 9.15 -9.92
C ILE A 82 7.50 10.31 -8.99
N VAL A 83 6.60 10.69 -8.09
CA VAL A 83 6.89 11.71 -7.08
C VAL A 83 7.84 11.13 -6.04
N GLY A 84 8.88 11.89 -5.70
CA GLY A 84 9.94 11.47 -4.78
C GLY A 84 10.99 10.55 -5.41
N THR A 85 12.03 10.28 -4.62
CA THR A 85 13.12 9.38 -5.04
C THR A 85 12.62 7.93 -5.10
N SER A 86 13.08 7.19 -6.10
CA SER A 86 12.84 5.74 -6.20
C SER A 86 14.08 4.97 -6.65
N VAL A 87 14.13 3.70 -6.33
CA VAL A 87 15.11 2.73 -6.83
C VAL A 87 14.34 1.52 -7.34
N CYS A 88 14.64 1.08 -8.56
CA CYS A 88 14.07 -0.16 -9.12
C CYS A 88 15.20 -1.06 -9.58
N ASN A 89 15.30 -2.26 -9.00
CA ASN A 89 16.35 -3.24 -9.28
C ASN A 89 17.77 -2.59 -9.24
N GLY A 90 17.99 -1.79 -8.20
CA GLY A 90 19.22 -1.04 -7.97
C GLY A 90 19.46 0.21 -8.85
N LYS A 91 18.54 0.56 -9.75
CA LYS A 91 18.64 1.78 -10.57
C LYS A 91 17.87 2.92 -9.93
N ILE A 92 18.55 4.03 -9.64
CA ILE A 92 17.95 5.20 -8.99
C ILE A 92 17.26 6.11 -10.01
N LEU A 93 16.10 6.63 -9.62
CA LEU A 93 15.42 7.75 -10.26
C LEU A 93 15.23 8.86 -9.22
N TYR A 94 15.70 10.06 -9.55
CA TYR A 94 15.58 11.24 -8.70
C TYR A 94 14.51 12.17 -9.24
N TYR A 95 13.43 12.31 -8.47
CA TYR A 95 12.39 13.30 -8.67
C TYR A 95 12.13 14.06 -7.37
N PRO A 96 11.57 15.28 -7.45
CA PRO A 96 11.27 16.08 -6.27
C PRO A 96 10.34 15.34 -5.29
N THR A 97 10.71 15.39 -4.01
CA THR A 97 9.81 15.06 -2.90
C THR A 97 8.87 16.24 -2.68
N GLU A 98 7.57 15.99 -2.67
CA GLU A 98 6.54 17.02 -2.51
C GLU A 98 5.76 16.84 -1.22
N SER A 99 5.25 15.63 -0.99
CA SER A 99 4.30 15.32 0.08
C SER A 99 4.69 14.12 0.92
N GLU A 100 5.75 13.42 0.52
CA GLU A 100 6.13 12.14 1.07
C GLU A 100 6.74 12.36 2.46
N SER A 101 6.41 11.47 3.39
CA SER A 101 6.85 11.53 4.79
C SER A 101 7.56 10.26 5.23
N GLY A 102 7.55 9.22 4.41
CA GLY A 102 8.28 7.97 4.60
C GLY A 102 8.80 7.38 3.30
N TYR A 103 9.37 6.20 3.44
CA TYR A 103 9.81 5.37 2.33
C TYR A 103 9.55 3.90 2.61
N CYS A 104 9.45 3.13 1.54
CA CYS A 104 9.46 1.68 1.55
C CYS A 104 10.78 1.21 0.93
N LEU A 105 11.48 0.30 1.60
CA LEU A 105 12.65 -0.41 1.09
C LEU A 105 12.29 -1.88 0.95
N ILE A 106 12.55 -2.46 -0.22
CA ILE A 106 12.29 -3.87 -0.51
C ILE A 106 13.60 -4.52 -0.95
N THR A 107 14.02 -5.54 -0.23
CA THR A 107 15.26 -6.30 -0.51
C THR A 107 15.00 -7.79 -0.34
N SER A 108 16.01 -8.62 -0.59
CA SER A 108 15.96 -10.04 -0.27
C SER A 108 15.72 -10.32 1.22
N SER A 109 16.08 -9.38 2.11
CA SER A 109 15.84 -9.48 3.55
C SER A 109 14.38 -9.18 3.96
N GLY A 110 13.57 -8.66 3.04
CA GLY A 110 12.17 -8.32 3.28
C GLY A 110 11.85 -6.86 2.98
N VAL A 111 10.75 -6.40 3.57
CA VAL A 111 10.20 -5.06 3.42
C VAL A 111 10.45 -4.27 4.70
N GLU A 112 10.92 -3.03 4.56
CA GLU A 112 11.07 -2.07 5.64
C GLU A 112 10.31 -0.78 5.29
N ILE A 113 9.54 -0.22 6.23
CA ILE A 113 8.87 1.08 6.07
C ILE A 113 9.36 2.02 7.16
N ASN A 114 9.90 3.17 6.79
CA ASN A 114 10.45 4.13 7.76
C ASN A 114 10.10 5.58 7.39
N PRO A 115 10.11 6.50 8.37
CA PRO A 115 10.06 7.94 8.09
C PRO A 115 11.24 8.42 7.24
N LEU A 116 11.04 9.46 6.42
CA LEU A 116 12.09 10.01 5.55
C LEU A 116 13.28 10.63 6.30
N ASP A 117 13.07 11.12 7.52
CA ASP A 117 14.14 11.66 8.34
C ASP A 117 15.05 10.57 8.96
N THR A 118 14.70 9.29 8.77
CA THR A 118 15.36 8.14 9.38
C THR A 118 16.12 7.34 8.32
N ASN A 119 17.45 7.47 8.26
CA ASN A 119 18.34 6.62 7.44
C ASN A 119 18.06 6.59 5.92
N ASP A 120 17.33 7.55 5.37
CA ASP A 120 16.90 7.60 3.97
C ASP A 120 18.02 7.35 2.94
N ARG A 121 19.11 8.12 3.02
CA ARG A 121 20.28 7.95 2.13
C ARG A 121 20.92 6.57 2.25
N SER A 122 20.90 5.99 3.46
CA SER A 122 21.44 4.65 3.69
C SER A 122 20.53 3.59 3.06
N ALA A 123 19.21 3.75 3.14
CA ALA A 123 18.23 2.87 2.50
C ALA A 123 18.34 2.91 0.97
N ILE A 124 18.47 4.09 0.36
CA ILE A 124 18.72 4.22 -1.08
C ILE A 124 20.02 3.50 -1.47
N THR A 125 21.10 3.74 -0.72
CA THR A 125 22.40 3.08 -0.96
C THR A 125 22.28 1.56 -0.86
N LYS A 126 21.54 1.06 0.14
CA LYS A 126 21.26 -0.36 0.34
C LYS A 126 20.50 -0.95 -0.85
N ALA A 127 19.42 -0.30 -1.29
CA ALA A 127 18.64 -0.72 -2.46
C ALA A 127 19.51 -0.81 -3.72
N VAL A 128 20.36 0.18 -3.97
CA VAL A 128 21.30 0.18 -5.11
C VAL A 128 22.27 -1.00 -5.04
N ARG A 129 22.95 -1.15 -3.90
CA ARG A 129 23.96 -2.19 -3.70
C ARG A 129 23.37 -3.59 -3.85
N GLU A 130 22.19 -3.81 -3.29
CA GLU A 130 21.54 -5.13 -3.23
C GLU A 130 20.67 -5.43 -4.45
N LYS A 131 20.62 -4.51 -5.44
CA LYS A 131 19.64 -4.55 -6.55
C LYS A 131 18.20 -4.68 -6.03
N GLY A 132 17.93 -4.11 -4.88
CA GLY A 132 16.60 -4.01 -4.30
C GLY A 132 15.83 -2.84 -4.88
N ASP A 133 14.69 -2.57 -4.26
CA ASP A 133 13.78 -1.51 -4.63
C ASP A 133 13.55 -0.55 -3.47
N TYR A 134 13.20 0.68 -3.82
CA TYR A 134 12.88 1.73 -2.85
C TYR A 134 11.89 2.71 -3.49
N PHE A 135 10.94 3.23 -2.71
CA PHE A 135 10.13 4.36 -3.15
C PHE A 135 9.68 5.22 -1.96
N GLN A 136 9.59 6.53 -2.19
CA GLN A 136 9.06 7.47 -1.22
C GLN A 136 7.53 7.54 -1.33
N GLN A 137 6.87 7.61 -0.18
CA GLN A 137 5.43 7.79 -0.08
C GLN A 137 5.07 8.20 1.36
N MET A 138 3.83 8.59 1.62
CA MET A 138 3.41 8.97 2.96
C MET A 138 3.31 7.77 3.90
N ILE A 139 3.99 7.88 5.04
CA ILE A 139 3.83 6.93 6.14
C ILE A 139 2.52 7.22 6.89
N LEU A 140 1.76 6.18 7.20
CA LEU A 140 0.51 6.24 7.94
C LEU A 140 0.66 5.73 9.37
N VAL A 141 1.47 4.68 9.56
CA VAL A 141 1.71 4.08 10.87
C VAL A 141 3.21 3.92 11.05
N ASN A 142 3.73 4.31 12.22
CA ASN A 142 5.10 4.10 12.62
C ASN A 142 5.15 3.63 14.08
N ARG A 143 5.80 2.49 14.33
CA ARG A 143 5.89 1.85 15.65
C ARG A 143 4.53 1.69 16.34
N GLY A 144 3.52 1.25 15.56
CA GLY A 144 2.16 1.03 16.02
C GLY A 144 1.36 2.31 16.35
N LYS A 145 1.85 3.48 15.93
CA LYS A 145 1.19 4.78 16.17
C LYS A 145 0.87 5.46 14.86
N ALA A 146 -0.27 6.14 14.81
CA ALA A 146 -0.67 6.93 13.65
C ALA A 146 0.32 8.07 13.40
N VAL A 147 0.62 8.31 12.13
CA VAL A 147 1.35 9.48 11.65
C VAL A 147 0.35 10.46 11.03
N PRO A 148 0.22 11.69 11.56
CA PRO A 148 -0.74 12.65 11.04
C PRO A 148 -0.53 12.94 9.54
N THR A 149 -1.60 12.84 8.76
CA THR A 149 -1.57 13.09 7.31
C THR A 149 -2.53 14.22 6.94
N THR A 150 -1.99 15.41 6.60
CA THR A 150 -2.81 16.61 6.35
C THR A 150 -3.17 16.82 4.88
N ILE A 151 -2.46 16.17 3.94
CA ILE A 151 -2.59 16.46 2.50
C ILE A 151 -3.98 16.13 1.93
N PHE A 152 -4.68 15.18 2.55
CA PHE A 152 -6.00 14.75 2.10
C PHE A 152 -7.13 15.65 2.60
N ARG A 153 -6.86 16.55 3.55
CA ARG A 153 -7.87 17.36 4.23
C ARG A 153 -9.04 16.46 4.68
N ASN A 154 -10.29 16.92 4.58
CA ASN A 154 -11.48 16.16 4.98
C ASN A 154 -11.98 15.16 3.91
N ARG A 155 -11.14 14.73 2.95
CA ARG A 155 -11.60 13.88 1.84
C ARG A 155 -11.74 12.42 2.25
N THR A 156 -12.92 11.86 2.03
CA THR A 156 -13.16 10.42 2.03
C THR A 156 -12.97 9.85 0.63
N THR A 157 -12.37 8.67 0.53
CA THR A 157 -12.16 7.93 -0.73
C THR A 157 -11.76 6.50 -0.41
N ALA A 158 -11.73 5.63 -1.42
CA ALA A 158 -11.03 4.35 -1.34
C ALA A 158 -9.55 4.57 -0.96
N ARG A 159 -9.00 3.68 -0.13
CA ARG A 159 -7.63 3.78 0.41
C ARG A 159 -6.92 2.44 0.28
N ARG A 160 -5.61 2.48 0.08
CA ARG A 160 -4.72 1.32 0.02
C ARG A 160 -3.43 1.65 0.77
N ALA A 161 -2.87 0.68 1.46
CA ALA A 161 -1.58 0.79 2.13
C ALA A 161 -0.84 -0.55 2.12
N LEU A 162 0.48 -0.48 2.07
CA LEU A 162 1.35 -1.61 2.42
C LEU A 162 1.59 -1.57 3.93
N VAL A 163 1.36 -2.69 4.59
CA VAL A 163 1.30 -2.81 6.05
C VAL A 163 2.23 -3.92 6.52
N ILE A 164 3.03 -3.62 7.54
CA ILE A 164 3.85 -4.59 8.27
C ILE A 164 3.23 -4.77 9.66
N THR A 165 2.90 -6.01 10.00
CA THR A 165 2.46 -6.44 11.33
C THR A 165 3.57 -7.24 12.03
N ALA A 166 3.29 -7.81 13.20
CA ALA A 166 4.23 -8.71 13.87
C ALA A 166 4.42 -10.05 13.13
N SER A 167 3.42 -10.49 12.35
CA SER A 167 3.40 -11.80 11.72
C SER A 167 3.69 -11.76 10.22
N GLU A 168 3.33 -10.67 9.53
CA GLU A 168 3.36 -10.63 8.08
C GLU A 168 3.47 -9.21 7.50
N THR A 169 3.76 -9.15 6.20
CA THR A 169 3.63 -7.93 5.40
C THR A 169 2.53 -8.17 4.36
N MET A 170 1.57 -7.25 4.27
CA MET A 170 0.40 -7.38 3.41
C MET A 170 -0.02 -6.03 2.85
N LEU A 171 -0.74 -6.03 1.74
CA LEU A 171 -1.51 -4.87 1.32
C LEU A 171 -2.88 -4.92 1.98
N VAL A 172 -3.37 -3.76 2.39
CA VAL A 172 -4.74 -3.59 2.87
C VAL A 172 -5.39 -2.51 2.01
N GLU A 173 -6.54 -2.82 1.44
CA GLU A 173 -7.34 -1.84 0.71
C GLU A 173 -8.80 -1.85 1.14
N THR A 174 -9.47 -0.73 0.91
CA THR A 174 -10.91 -0.61 0.99
C THR A 174 -11.41 0.25 -0.16
N ASP A 175 -12.49 -0.19 -0.78
CA ASP A 175 -13.24 0.60 -1.75
C ASP A 175 -14.28 1.52 -1.09
N ASP A 176 -14.51 1.36 0.21
CA ASP A 176 -15.40 2.23 0.95
C ASP A 176 -14.80 3.63 1.05
N ARG A 177 -15.67 4.64 1.05
CA ARG A 177 -15.25 6.03 1.19
C ARG A 177 -14.88 6.30 2.65
N ILE A 178 -13.60 6.16 2.96
CA ILE A 178 -13.06 6.32 4.32
C ILE A 178 -12.14 7.54 4.42
N HIS A 179 -12.17 8.21 5.58
CA HIS A 179 -11.22 9.27 5.90
C HIS A 179 -9.84 8.67 6.19
N ILE A 180 -8.74 9.38 5.89
CA ILE A 180 -7.39 8.81 6.06
C ILE A 180 -7.08 8.45 7.52
N ASP A 181 -7.53 9.28 8.47
CA ASP A 181 -7.31 9.02 9.90
C ASP A 181 -8.06 7.77 10.35
N VAL A 182 -9.32 7.61 9.93
CA VAL A 182 -10.13 6.42 10.24
C VAL A 182 -9.51 5.18 9.59
N PHE A 183 -9.04 5.28 8.36
CA PHE A 183 -8.32 4.19 7.69
C PHE A 183 -7.07 3.79 8.48
N THR A 184 -6.27 4.77 8.91
CA THR A 184 -5.05 4.56 9.70
C THR A 184 -5.35 3.89 11.04
N ASP A 185 -6.40 4.32 11.75
CA ASP A 185 -6.86 3.68 12.98
C ASP A 185 -7.30 2.23 12.76
N CYS A 186 -7.99 1.96 11.64
CA CYS A 186 -8.33 0.59 11.26
C CYS A 186 -7.07 -0.25 11.01
N LEU A 187 -6.04 0.27 10.34
CA LEU A 187 -4.77 -0.44 10.16
C LEU A 187 -4.11 -0.79 11.50
N ILE A 188 -4.08 0.16 12.45
CA ILE A 188 -3.54 -0.08 13.80
C ILE A 188 -4.33 -1.18 14.51
N ARG A 189 -5.66 -1.19 14.38
CA ARG A 189 -6.53 -2.26 14.93
C ARG A 189 -6.29 -3.63 14.28
N MET A 190 -5.86 -3.65 13.03
CA MET A 190 -5.39 -4.87 12.35
C MET A 190 -3.97 -5.29 12.79
N GLY A 191 -3.34 -4.56 13.71
CA GLY A 191 -2.00 -4.87 14.22
C GLY A 191 -0.87 -4.26 13.41
N ALA A 192 -1.13 -3.22 12.62
CA ALA A 192 -0.08 -2.51 11.89
C ALA A 192 0.97 -1.93 12.85
N ILE A 193 2.24 -2.31 12.64
CA ILE A 193 3.40 -1.72 13.30
C ILE A 193 3.97 -0.61 12.41
N GLN A 194 4.02 -0.85 11.11
CA GLN A 194 4.38 0.15 10.10
C GLN A 194 3.36 0.09 8.96
N ALA A 195 3.04 1.23 8.35
CA ALA A 195 2.22 1.26 7.15
C ALA A 195 2.56 2.47 6.30
N ILE A 196 2.61 2.29 4.98
CA ILE A 196 2.82 3.35 4.00
C ILE A 196 1.64 3.37 3.02
N TYR A 197 1.12 4.55 2.75
CA TYR A 197 0.02 4.76 1.82
C TYR A 197 0.41 4.31 0.42
N LEU A 198 -0.54 3.89 -0.41
CA LEU A 198 -0.34 3.68 -1.84
C LEU A 198 -1.32 4.52 -2.66
N ASP A 199 -0.92 4.92 -3.86
CA ASP A 199 -1.71 5.80 -4.70
C ASP A 199 -3.08 5.20 -5.07
N MET A 200 -4.09 6.07 -5.05
CA MET A 200 -5.51 5.71 -5.22
C MET A 200 -6.22 6.84 -6.00
N GLY A 201 -7.54 7.00 -5.82
CA GLY A 201 -8.31 7.96 -6.60
C GLY A 201 -8.47 7.50 -8.05
N SER A 202 -8.28 8.39 -9.03
CA SER A 202 -8.40 8.06 -10.45
C SER A 202 -7.29 7.15 -10.99
N TRP A 203 -6.28 6.88 -10.17
CA TRP A 203 -5.11 6.05 -10.45
C TRP A 203 -5.22 4.66 -9.84
N SER A 204 -6.33 4.34 -9.17
CA SER A 204 -6.47 3.16 -8.31
C SER A 204 -6.38 1.80 -9.01
N GLU A 205 -6.40 1.78 -10.35
CA GLU A 205 -6.42 0.52 -11.11
C GLU A 205 -5.24 -0.37 -10.76
N GLY A 206 -5.58 -1.60 -10.41
CA GLY A 206 -4.66 -2.71 -10.30
C GLY A 206 -5.32 -4.01 -10.71
N TRP A 207 -4.66 -5.11 -10.43
CA TRP A 207 -5.22 -6.45 -10.61
C TRP A 207 -4.51 -7.47 -9.73
N TYR A 208 -5.20 -8.55 -9.41
CA TYR A 208 -4.60 -9.76 -8.84
C TYR A 208 -4.99 -11.00 -9.65
N ARG A 209 -4.24 -12.07 -9.47
CA ARG A 209 -4.48 -13.37 -10.09
C ARG A 209 -5.14 -14.31 -9.10
N THR A 210 -6.17 -15.05 -9.51
CA THR A 210 -6.83 -16.08 -8.70
C THR A 210 -6.09 -17.42 -8.73
N SER A 211 -6.53 -18.40 -7.94
CA SER A 211 -6.10 -19.81 -8.02
C SER A 211 -6.21 -20.38 -9.43
N GLU A 212 -7.27 -20.03 -10.13
CA GLU A 212 -7.60 -20.52 -11.47
C GLU A 212 -6.82 -19.78 -12.57
N GLY A 213 -5.93 -18.86 -12.19
CA GLY A 213 -5.12 -18.06 -13.12
C GLY A 213 -5.87 -16.87 -13.72
N GLN A 214 -7.12 -16.63 -13.32
CA GLN A 214 -7.94 -15.52 -13.82
C GLN A 214 -7.44 -14.18 -13.27
N ILE A 215 -7.58 -13.13 -14.08
CA ILE A 215 -7.24 -11.76 -13.67
C ILE A 215 -8.47 -11.08 -13.08
N CYS A 216 -8.40 -10.72 -11.82
CA CYS A 216 -9.37 -9.88 -11.12
C CYS A 216 -8.86 -8.45 -11.08
N ARG A 217 -9.52 -7.54 -11.80
CA ARG A 217 -9.21 -6.10 -11.75
C ARG A 217 -9.72 -5.48 -10.45
N ILE A 218 -8.94 -4.56 -9.88
CA ILE A 218 -9.23 -3.88 -8.61
C ILE A 218 -9.08 -2.36 -8.73
N GLY A 219 -9.62 -1.63 -7.74
CA GLY A 219 -9.86 -0.20 -7.80
C GLY A 219 -11.11 0.12 -8.62
N LYS A 220 -11.89 1.13 -8.20
CA LYS A 220 -13.16 1.51 -8.87
C LYS A 220 -13.06 2.70 -9.80
N ASN A 221 -11.95 3.44 -9.80
CA ASN A 221 -11.78 4.64 -10.61
C ASN A 221 -10.47 4.59 -11.40
N TRP A 222 -10.60 4.48 -12.72
CA TRP A 222 -9.50 4.20 -13.67
C TRP A 222 -9.26 5.34 -14.66
N LYS A 223 -9.84 6.52 -14.43
CA LYS A 223 -9.77 7.65 -15.37
C LYS A 223 -8.33 8.06 -15.71
N SER A 224 -7.39 7.82 -14.80
CA SER A 224 -5.98 8.18 -14.94
C SER A 224 -5.05 6.97 -15.05
N SER A 225 -5.56 5.75 -15.24
CA SER A 225 -4.72 4.55 -15.26
C SER A 225 -3.65 4.53 -16.36
N HIS A 226 -3.94 5.18 -17.50
CA HIS A 226 -3.01 5.29 -18.62
C HIS A 226 -1.80 6.18 -18.32
N LEU A 227 -1.85 6.93 -17.23
CA LEU A 227 -0.80 7.84 -16.81
C LEU A 227 0.10 7.22 -15.72
N GLN A 228 -0.28 6.08 -15.13
CA GLN A 228 0.44 5.44 -14.01
C GLN A 228 1.92 5.23 -14.35
N THR A 229 2.82 5.54 -13.42
CA THR A 229 4.28 5.50 -13.65
C THR A 229 5.01 4.38 -12.91
N ASN A 230 4.37 3.79 -11.90
CA ASN A 230 5.01 2.83 -11.03
C ASN A 230 4.00 1.87 -10.39
N TRP A 231 4.49 0.68 -10.02
CA TRP A 231 3.68 -0.39 -9.47
C TRP A 231 4.41 -1.12 -8.36
N LEU A 232 3.68 -1.44 -7.29
CA LEU A 232 4.04 -2.45 -6.31
C LEU A 232 3.39 -3.75 -6.75
N VAL A 233 4.18 -4.82 -6.82
CA VAL A 233 3.72 -6.14 -7.24
C VAL A 233 3.97 -7.17 -6.17
N ILE A 234 3.15 -8.22 -6.16
CA ILE A 234 3.52 -9.49 -5.53
C ILE A 234 3.94 -10.41 -6.66
N LYS A 235 5.18 -10.91 -6.60
CA LYS A 235 5.77 -11.77 -7.61
C LYS A 235 6.47 -12.97 -6.99
N LYS A 236 6.66 -14.02 -7.79
CA LYS A 236 7.51 -15.15 -7.43
C LYS A 236 8.93 -14.67 -7.10
N ARG A 237 9.53 -15.21 -6.03
CA ARG A 237 10.92 -14.95 -5.65
C ARG A 237 11.90 -15.60 -6.63
#